data_AF-A0A0N4UQC1-F1
#
_entry.id   AF-A0A0N4UQC1-F1
#
_cell.length_a   1.000
_cell.length_b   1.000
_cell.length_c   1.000
_cell.angle_alpha   90.00
_cell.angle_beta   90.00
_cell.angle_gamma   90.00
#
_symmetry.space_group_name_H-M   'P 1'
#
loop_
_entity.id
_entity.type
_entity.pdbx_description
1 polymer ?
#
loop_
_entity_poly.entity_id
_entity_poly.type
_entity_poly.pdbx_seq_one_letter_code
_entity_poly.pdbx_strand_id
1 'polypeptide(L)' 'MAKSWVALFTCFTTRAVHLELADDLSAESFLTALRRFVARRGCPELILSDNASQFHLVYRTIKKQESQLKKPLVENY' A
#
# COMPACT_ATOMS: atom_id res chain seq x y z
N MET A 1 17.14 15.97 15.28
CA MET A 1 16.26 15.98 14.08
C MET A 1 16.22 14.56 13.53
N ALA A 2 15.05 13.93 13.47
CA ALA A 2 14.92 12.58 12.88
C ALA A 2 14.86 12.69 11.35
N LYS A 3 15.39 11.68 10.65
CA LYS A 3 15.32 11.60 9.18
C LYS A 3 13.94 11.08 8.77
N SER A 4 13.28 11.76 7.83
CA SER A 4 12.01 11.33 7.24
C SER A 4 12.16 10.97 5.77
N TRP A 5 11.20 10.22 5.25
CA TRP A 5 11.12 9.77 3.88
C TRP A 5 9.78 10.17 3.25
N VAL A 6 9.69 10.03 1.93
CA VAL A 6 8.46 10.30 1.18
C VAL A 6 8.20 9.14 0.25
N ALA A 7 7.00 8.56 0.34
CA ALA A 7 6.52 7.61 -0.64
C ALA A 7 5.92 8.37 -1.83
N LEU A 8 6.48 8.10 -3.01
CA LEU A 8 6.09 8.70 -4.28
C LEU A 8 5.07 7.80 -4.98
N PHE A 9 3.88 8.33 -5.25
CA PHE A 9 2.85 7.66 -6.04
C PHE A 9 2.57 8.44 -7.31
N THR A 10 2.64 7.77 -8.45
CA THR A 10 2.35 8.39 -9.76
C THR A 10 1.13 7.73 -10.36
N CYS A 11 0.13 8.53 -10.71
CA CYS A 11 -1.03 8.05 -11.45
C CYS A 11 -0.72 7.99 -12.95
N PHE A 12 -0.70 6.80 -13.55
CA PHE A 12 -0.41 6.65 -14.98
C PHE A 12 -1.48 7.26 -15.89
N THR A 13 -2.73 7.30 -15.45
CA THR A 13 -3.85 7.84 -16.23
C THR A 13 -3.79 9.36 -16.35
N THR A 14 -3.54 10.05 -15.23
CA THR A 14 -3.57 11.52 -15.17
C THR A 14 -2.19 12.16 -15.18
N ARG A 15 -1.13 11.36 -15.02
CA ARG A 15 0.25 11.81 -14.74
C ARG A 15 0.39 12.63 -13.46
N ALA A 16 -0.60 12.59 -12.57
CA ALA A 16 -0.52 13.24 -11.28
C ALA A 16 0.50 12.54 -10.38
N VAL A 17 1.26 13.34 -9.63
CA VAL A 17 2.21 12.89 -8.62
C VAL A 17 1.64 13.18 -7.24
N HIS A 18 1.66 12.18 -6.36
CA HIS A 18 1.20 12.27 -4.99
C HIS A 18 2.32 11.86 -4.04
N LEU A 19 2.50 12.66 -2.99
CA LEU A 19 3.54 12.46 -2.00
C LEU A 19 2.88 12.11 -0.67
N GLU A 20 3.35 11.04 -0.05
CA GLU A 20 2.95 10.65 1.30
C GLU A 20 4.18 10.67 2.20
N LEU A 21 4.08 11.31 3.37
CA LEU A 21 5.13 11.24 4.37
C LEU A 21 5.33 9.78 4.83
N ALA A 22 6.57 9.35 5.02
CA ALA A 22 6.92 8.06 5.60
C ALA A 22 7.96 8.34 6.70
N ASP A 23 7.72 7.84 7.91
CA ASP A 23 8.59 8.15 9.06
C ASP A 23 9.97 7.48 8.90
N ASP A 24 9.98 6.30 8.31
CA ASP A 24 11.17 5.53 7.96
C ASP A 24 10.94 4.68 6.69
N LEU A 25 11.92 3.83 6.35
CA LEU A 25 11.87 2.88 5.22
C LEU A 25 11.26 1.51 5.58
N SER A 26 10.59 1.38 6.73
CA SER A 26 9.93 0.14 7.11
C SER A 26 8.71 -0.16 6.24
N ALA A 27 8.27 -1.42 6.24
CA ALA A 27 7.06 -1.84 5.55
C ALA A 27 5.80 -1.28 6.23
N GLU A 28 5.82 -1.10 7.55
CA GLU A 28 4.74 -0.51 8.34
C GLU A 28 4.55 0.97 8.00
N SER A 29 5.64 1.72 7.88
CA SER A 29 5.65 3.12 7.45
C SER A 29 5.09 3.25 6.03
N PHE A 30 5.55 2.41 5.09
CA PHE A 30 5.01 2.38 3.73
C PHE A 30 3.53 1.98 3.68
N LEU A 31 3.10 0.97 4.44
CA LEU A 31 1.70 0.57 4.51
C LEU A 31 0.81 1.71 5.01
N THR A 32 1.28 2.46 5.99
CA THR A 32 0.57 3.65 6.51
C THR A 32 0.48 4.76 5.47
N ALA A 33 1.56 4.99 4.71
CA ALA A 33 1.57 5.92 3.58
C ALA A 33 0.60 5.47 2.46
N LEU A 34 0.64 4.19 2.08
CA LEU A 34 -0.26 3.60 1.09
C LEU A 34 -1.73 3.71 1.52
N ARG A 35 -2.04 3.48 2.79
CA ARG A 35 -3.39 3.66 3.35
C ARG A 35 -3.86 5.11 3.21
N ARG A 36 -3.01 6.09 3.52
CA ARG A 36 -3.33 7.52 3.34
C ARG A 36 -3.56 7.87 1.88
N PHE A 37 -2.73 7.35 0.99
CA PHE A 37 -2.89 7.51 -0.45
C PHE A 37 -4.26 6.99 -0.91
N VAL A 38 -4.58 5.73 -0.59
CA VAL A 38 -5.85 5.08 -0.97
C VAL A 38 -7.05 5.80 -0.36
N ALA A 39 -6.98 6.22 0.90
CA ALA A 39 -8.07 6.94 1.55
C ALA A 39 -8.40 8.28 0.86
N ARG A 40 -7.40 8.94 0.29
CA ARG A 40 -7.58 10.25 -0.37
C ARG A 40 -7.84 10.15 -1.87
N ARG A 41 -7.31 9.12 -2.53
CA ARG A 41 -7.31 8.98 -4.00
C ARG A 41 -8.16 7.81 -4.52
N GLY A 42 -8.71 7.00 -3.62
CA GLY A 42 -9.39 5.75 -3.97
C GLY A 42 -8.41 4.59 -4.10
N CYS A 43 -8.94 3.37 -4.17
CA CYS A 43 -8.15 2.16 -4.38
C CYS A 43 -7.81 2.04 -5.87
N PRO A 44 -6.52 2.07 -6.27
CA PRO A 44 -6.14 1.82 -7.66
C PRO A 44 -6.39 0.36 -8.03
N GLU A 45 -6.70 0.12 -9.31
CA GLU A 45 -6.85 -1.24 -9.85
C GLU A 45 -5.51 -1.99 -9.91
N LEU A 46 -4.43 -1.28 -10.24
CA LEU A 46 -3.08 -1.81 -10.35
C LEU A 46 -2.07 -0.84 -9.73
N ILE A 47 -1.19 -1.37 -8.89
CA ILE A 47 -0.03 -0.65 -8.36
C ILE A 47 1.22 -1.30 -8.93
N LEU A 48 2.04 -0.50 -9.61
CA LEU A 48 3.38 -0.88 -10.04
C LEU A 48 4.37 -0.25 -9.06
N SER A 49 5.11 -1.07 -8.33
CA SER A 49 6.20 -0.63 -7.45
C SER A 49 7.54 -1.05 -8.04
N ASP A 50 8.62 -0.45 -7.55
CA ASP A 50 9.95 -1.00 -7.77
C ASP A 50 10.16 -2.29 -6.93
N ASN A 51 11.39 -2.82 -6.97
CA ASN A 51 11.76 -4.06 -6.28
C ASN A 51 12.18 -3.87 -4.82
N ALA A 52 11.81 -2.76 -4.18
CA ALA A 52 12.15 -2.56 -2.77
C ALA A 52 11.48 -3.64 -1.89
N SER A 53 12.23 -4.10 -0.87
CA SER A 53 11.83 -5.23 -0.03
C SER A 53 10.58 -4.92 0.82
N GLN A 54 10.43 -3.67 1.24
CA GLN A 54 9.27 -3.18 1.97
C GLN A 54 7.98 -3.26 1.13
N PHE A 55 8.06 -3.03 -0.19
CA PHE A 55 6.90 -3.13 -1.08
C PHE A 55 6.49 -4.59 -1.27
N HIS A 56 7.47 -5.48 -1.46
CA HIS A 56 7.23 -6.92 -1.52
C HIS A 56 6.60 -7.46 -0.24
N LEU A 57 7.06 -7.01 0.93
CA LEU A 57 6.50 -7.41 2.20
C LEU A 57 5.03 -6.95 2.35
N VAL A 58 4.74 -5.68 2.05
CA VAL A 58 3.36 -5.17 2.08
C VAL A 58 2.45 -5.91 1.09
N TYR A 59 2.93 -6.18 -0.13
CA TYR A 59 2.19 -6.97 -1.12
C TYR A 59 1.82 -8.36 -0.58
N ARG A 60 2.79 -9.08 0.00
CA ARG A 60 2.55 -10.40 0.60
C ARG A 60 1.56 -10.35 1.76
N THR A 61 1.67 -9.33 2.61
CA THR A 61 0.75 -9.12 3.74
C THR A 61 -0.68 -8.89 3.26
N ILE A 62 -0.86 -8.00 2.27
CA ILE A 62 -2.18 -7.71 1.68
C ILE A 62 -2.75 -8.97 1.02
N LYS A 63 -1.95 -9.71 0.23
CA LYS A 63 -2.40 -10.95 -0.42
C LYS A 63 -2.80 -12.03 0.58
N LYS A 64 -2.09 -12.14 1.70
CA LYS A 64 -2.45 -13.05 2.79
C LYS A 64 -3.77 -12.66 3.44
N GLN A 65 -4.03 -11.36 3.64
CA GLN A 65 -5.31 -10.90 4.17
C GLN A 65 -6.45 -11.11 3.17
N GLU A 66 -6.22 -10.83 1.89
CA GLU A 66 -7.19 -11.05 0.82
C GLU A 66 -7.61 -12.53 0.75
N SER A 67 -6.66 -13.47 0.82
CA SER A 67 -6.98 -14.90 0.79
C SER A 67 -7.72 -15.37 2.04
N GLN A 68 -7.49 -14.75 3.19
CA GLN A 68 -8.23 -15.02 4.42
C GLN A 68 -9.68 -14.53 4.35
N LEU A 69 -9.91 -13.36 3.73
CA LEU A 69 -11.24 -12.78 3.57
C LEU A 69 -12.10 -13.50 2.52
N LYS A 70 -11.48 -14.17 1.54
CA LYS A 70 -12.19 -14.98 0.54
C LYS A 70 -12.61 -16.37 1.03
N LYS A 71 -12.23 -16.76 2.26
CA LYS A 71 -12.74 -18.01 2.83
C LYS A 71 -14.26 -17.88 2.96
N PRO A 72 -15.04 -18.90 2.55
CA PRO A 72 -16.49 -18.85 2.70
C PRO A 72 -16.81 -18.49 4.14
N LEU A 73 -17.63 -17.45 4.32
CA LEU A 73 -18.28 -17.21 5.61
C LEU A 73 -19.02 -18.51 5.88
N VAL A 74 -18.56 -19.23 6.90
CA VAL A 74 -19.01 -20.57 7.27
C VAL A 74 -20.52 -20.69 7.02
N GLU A 75 -20.91 -21.56 6.09
CA GLU A 75 -22.30 -21.94 5.84
C GLU A 75 -22.80 -22.67 7.09
N ASN A 76 -23.14 -21.91 8.12
CA ASN A 76 -23.89 -22.38 9.28
C ASN A 76 -25.37 -22.08 9.01
N TYR A 77 -25.96 -22.86 8.13
CA TYR A 77 -27.39 -23.19 8.05
C TYR A 77 -27.50 -24.66 7.62
#